data_AF-A0A974VVT2-F1
#
_entry.id   AF-A0A974VVT2-F1
#
_cell.length_a   1.000
_cell.length_b   1.000
_cell.length_c   1.000
_cell.angle_alpha   90.00
_cell.angle_beta   90.00
_cell.angle_gamma   90.00
#
_symmetry.space_group_name_H-M   'P 1'
#
loop_
_entity.id
_entity.type
_entity.pdbx_description
1 polymer ?
#
loop_
_entity_poly.entity_id
_entity_poly.type
_entity_poly.pdbx_seq_one_letter_code
_entity_poly.pdbx_strand_id
1 'polypeptide(L)'
;MIGPVVLGQPAVSPVLLIGQAPGDKEGALGRPFAWTAGKTLFKWFARIGLDEATFRRTVYMAAVCRCFPGKHPKGGDRVPNPVEIQRCAPWLEREMELLRPRLLIPVGKLAIGRLLEVDKLIDVIGRQHRVDLAGRPVDVIPLPHPSGASPWHRVPPGVDLLAEALRLIESHPAWAELCTVETKPG
;
A
#
# COMPACT_ATOMS: atom_id res chain seq x y z
N MET A 1 0.37 5.85 -19.70
CA MET A 1 1.42 5.49 -18.71
C MET A 1 2.81 5.86 -19.23
N ILE A 2 3.66 6.43 -18.39
CA ILE A 2 5.03 6.88 -18.67
C ILE A 2 5.98 5.98 -17.89
N GLY A 3 6.88 5.28 -18.58
CA GLY A 3 7.87 4.38 -17.95
C GLY A 3 8.95 5.14 -17.18
N PRO A 4 9.83 4.41 -16.46
CA PRO A 4 9.91 2.94 -16.41
C PRO A 4 8.85 2.29 -15.51
N VAL A 5 8.79 0.96 -15.56
CA VAL A 5 8.13 0.14 -14.54
C VAL A 5 8.89 0.29 -13.22
N VAL A 6 8.17 0.53 -12.13
CA VAL A 6 8.74 0.63 -10.77
C VAL A 6 8.25 -0.55 -9.93
N LEU A 7 9.19 -1.27 -9.33
CA LEU A 7 8.94 -2.44 -8.48
C LEU A 7 9.68 -2.29 -7.15
N GLY A 8 9.11 -2.87 -6.09
CA GLY A 8 9.81 -3.04 -4.82
C GLY A 8 10.90 -4.10 -4.90
N GLN A 9 11.67 -4.23 -3.82
CA GLN A 9 12.54 -5.40 -3.67
C GLN A 9 11.66 -6.66 -3.55
N PRO A 10 12.01 -7.75 -4.25
CA PRO A 10 11.30 -9.01 -4.07
C PRO A 10 11.42 -9.49 -2.62
N ALA A 11 10.29 -9.80 -2.01
CA ALA A 11 10.21 -10.33 -0.64
C ALA A 11 9.20 -11.48 -0.60
N VAL A 12 9.57 -12.62 -0.01
CA VAL A 12 8.58 -13.63 0.36
C VAL A 12 7.94 -13.13 1.66
N SER A 13 6.74 -12.58 1.55
CA SER A 13 6.09 -11.87 2.66
C SER A 13 4.64 -12.32 2.86
N PRO A 14 4.19 -12.54 4.11
CA PRO A 14 2.78 -12.72 4.40
C PRO A 14 1.98 -11.40 4.32
N VAL A 15 2.65 -10.26 4.11
CA VAL A 15 2.05 -8.92 4.02
C VAL A 15 2.30 -8.31 2.64
N LEU A 16 1.23 -7.86 2.00
CA LEU A 16 1.27 -7.17 0.70
C LEU A 16 0.71 -5.74 0.85
N LEU A 17 1.57 -4.74 0.64
CA LEU A 17 1.17 -3.34 0.53
C LEU A 17 0.86 -3.01 -0.93
N ILE A 18 -0.29 -2.36 -1.19
CA ILE A 18 -0.74 -2.03 -2.54
C ILE A 18 -0.96 -0.52 -2.66
N GLY A 19 -0.12 0.15 -3.44
CA GLY A 19 -0.28 1.56 -3.81
C GLY A 19 -1.12 1.77 -5.07
N GLN A 20 -1.36 3.04 -5.44
CA GLN A 20 -2.06 3.40 -6.68
C GLN A 20 -1.18 3.19 -7.92
N ALA A 21 -0.15 4.01 -8.05
CA ALA A 21 0.79 4.01 -9.16
C ALA A 21 2.03 4.80 -8.75
N PRO A 22 3.18 4.59 -9.42
CA PRO A 22 4.36 5.38 -9.14
C PRO A 22 4.17 6.88 -9.36
N GLY A 23 4.88 7.68 -8.57
CA GLY A 23 4.98 9.13 -8.77
C GLY A 23 6.01 9.53 -9.84
N ASP A 24 6.04 10.80 -10.20
CA ASP A 24 6.95 11.35 -11.23
C ASP A 24 8.45 11.18 -10.92
N LYS A 25 8.84 11.14 -9.64
CA LYS A 25 10.23 10.90 -9.21
C LYS A 25 10.58 9.43 -9.07
N GLU A 26 9.60 8.55 -8.93
CA GLU A 26 9.85 7.15 -8.54
C GLU A 26 10.47 6.34 -9.67
N GLY A 27 10.15 6.67 -10.92
CA GLY A 27 10.80 6.08 -12.10
C GLY A 27 12.31 6.30 -12.11
N ALA A 28 12.76 7.52 -11.81
CA ALA A 28 14.19 7.86 -11.74
C ALA A 28 14.87 7.27 -10.51
N LEU A 29 14.15 7.13 -9.39
CA LEU A 29 14.67 6.56 -8.14
C LEU A 29 14.61 5.03 -8.11
N GLY A 30 13.92 4.40 -9.06
CA GLY A 30 13.88 2.95 -9.25
C GLY A 30 13.18 2.17 -8.13
N ARG A 31 12.40 2.81 -7.25
CA ARG A 31 11.72 2.14 -6.13
C ARG A 31 10.38 2.81 -5.78
N PRO A 32 9.39 2.05 -5.28
CA PRO A 32 8.10 2.60 -4.88
C PRO A 32 8.22 3.40 -3.59
N PHE A 33 7.32 4.36 -3.41
CA PHE A 33 7.28 5.25 -2.24
C PHE A 33 8.64 5.91 -1.99
N ALA A 34 9.29 6.42 -3.03
CA ALA A 34 10.66 6.95 -2.93
C ALA A 34 10.73 8.45 -2.62
N TRP A 35 9.58 9.12 -2.56
CA TRP A 35 9.49 10.58 -2.40
C TRP A 35 8.66 10.99 -1.18
N THR A 36 8.06 12.18 -1.20
CA THR A 36 7.37 12.82 -0.07
C THR A 36 6.26 11.95 0.53
N ALA A 37 5.47 11.28 -0.31
CA ALA A 37 4.44 10.33 0.12
C ALA A 37 5.05 9.15 0.90
N GLY A 38 6.16 8.60 0.40
CA GLY A 38 6.88 7.52 1.07
C GLY A 38 7.50 7.91 2.40
N LYS A 39 8.09 9.11 2.50
CA LYS A 39 8.61 9.63 3.79
C LYS A 39 7.55 9.65 4.89
N THR A 40 6.32 10.02 4.55
CA THR A 40 5.20 9.99 5.50
C THR A 40 4.78 8.56 5.81
N LEU A 41 4.66 7.71 4.78
CA LEU A 41 4.27 6.32 4.92
C LEU A 41 5.21 5.54 5.84
N PHE A 42 6.53 5.63 5.64
CA PHE A 42 7.49 4.90 6.46
C PHE A 42 7.57 5.44 7.89
N LYS A 43 7.24 6.72 8.13
CA LYS A 43 7.07 7.24 9.50
C LYS A 43 5.89 6.59 10.21
N TRP A 44 4.83 6.22 9.50
CA TRP A 44 3.72 5.49 10.11
C TRP A 44 4.14 4.08 10.50
N PHE A 45 4.81 3.35 9.60
CA PHE A 45 5.26 1.98 9.86
C PHE A 45 6.37 1.89 10.92
N ALA A 46 7.26 2.89 10.99
CA ALA A 46 8.27 2.96 12.04
C ALA A 46 7.66 3.06 13.45
N ARG A 47 6.46 3.63 13.58
CA ARG A 47 5.73 3.70 14.87
C ARG A 47 5.16 2.36 15.31
N ILE A 48 5.04 1.40 14.40
CA ILE A 48 4.50 0.05 14.65
C ILE A 48 5.54 -1.03 14.37
N GLY A 49 6.82 -0.69 14.54
CA GLY A 49 7.91 -1.66 14.67
C GLY A 49 8.76 -1.93 13.42
N LEU A 50 8.45 -1.35 12.25
CA LEU A 50 9.29 -1.55 11.05
C LEU A 50 9.85 -0.22 10.51
N ASP A 51 11.16 -0.06 10.56
CA ASP A 51 11.84 1.05 9.89
C ASP A 51 11.78 0.92 8.34
N GLU A 52 12.14 1.97 7.61
CA GLU A 52 12.08 1.95 6.13
C GLU A 52 12.95 0.83 5.53
N ALA A 53 14.13 0.58 6.08
CA ALA A 53 15.05 -0.39 5.50
C ALA A 53 14.52 -1.82 5.68
N THR A 54 14.08 -2.18 6.88
CA THR A 54 13.46 -3.47 7.18
C THR A 54 12.15 -3.61 6.42
N PHE A 55 11.27 -2.61 6.43
CA PHE A 55 10.01 -2.64 5.68
C PHE A 55 10.23 -2.98 4.20
N ARG A 56 11.18 -2.31 3.53
CA ARG A 56 11.45 -2.56 2.11
C ARG A 56 11.96 -3.98 1.82
N ARG A 57 12.59 -4.64 2.80
CA ARG A 57 13.09 -6.03 2.68
C ARG A 57 12.03 -7.07 3.05
N THR A 58 11.11 -6.75 3.95
CA THR A 58 10.21 -7.74 4.57
C THR A 58 8.76 -7.63 4.11
N VAL A 59 8.31 -6.46 3.64
CA VAL A 59 6.95 -6.25 3.11
C VAL A 59 7.00 -6.23 1.59
N TYR A 60 6.16 -7.02 0.94
CA TYR A 60 6.03 -6.92 -0.52
C TYR A 60 5.25 -5.67 -0.88
N MET A 61 5.81 -4.82 -1.75
CA MET A 61 5.18 -3.57 -2.20
C MET A 61 4.81 -3.67 -3.67
N ALA A 62 3.52 -3.61 -3.96
CA ALA A 62 2.96 -3.56 -5.30
C ALA A 62 2.18 -2.26 -5.52
N ALA A 63 1.71 -2.07 -6.75
CA ALA A 63 0.79 -1.01 -7.09
C ALA A 63 -0.23 -1.49 -8.13
N VAL A 64 -1.41 -0.88 -8.13
CA VAL A 64 -2.47 -1.10 -9.14
C VAL A 64 -1.95 -0.86 -10.56
N CYS A 65 -1.09 0.14 -10.73
CA CYS A 65 -0.39 0.43 -11.98
C CYS A 65 1.12 0.55 -11.74
N ARG A 66 1.95 0.07 -12.67
CA ARG A 66 3.41 -0.04 -12.47
C ARG A 66 4.26 1.08 -13.03
N CYS A 67 3.64 2.00 -13.74
CA CYS A 67 4.31 3.12 -14.38
C CYS A 67 3.70 4.43 -13.87
N PHE A 68 4.37 5.55 -14.10
CA PHE A 68 3.83 6.85 -13.75
C PHE A 68 2.60 7.15 -14.64
N PRO A 69 1.42 7.48 -14.10
CA PRO A 69 0.27 7.76 -14.94
C PRO A 69 0.44 9.08 -15.71
N GLY A 70 1.21 10.03 -15.20
CA GLY A 70 1.31 11.37 -15.76
C GLY A 70 0.72 12.40 -14.81
N LYS A 71 0.92 13.69 -15.11
CA LYS A 71 0.40 14.77 -14.30
C LYS A 71 -1.07 15.04 -14.60
N HIS A 72 -1.80 15.42 -13.55
CA HIS A 72 -3.13 15.99 -13.71
C HIS A 72 -3.00 17.48 -14.07
N PRO A 73 -3.84 18.04 -14.97
CA PRO A 73 -3.72 19.44 -15.41
C PRO A 73 -3.81 20.46 -14.27
N LYS A 74 -4.54 20.13 -13.20
CA LYS A 74 -4.68 20.98 -12.00
C LYS A 74 -3.60 20.74 -10.94
N GLY A 75 -2.54 20.01 -11.28
CA GLY A 75 -1.45 19.65 -10.37
C GLY A 75 -1.62 18.26 -9.74
N GLY A 76 -0.51 17.72 -9.24
CA GLY A 76 -0.41 16.36 -8.74
C GLY A 76 -0.37 15.29 -9.83
N ASP A 77 -0.30 14.04 -9.41
CA ASP A 77 -0.31 12.89 -10.31
C ASP A 77 -1.75 12.51 -10.60
N ARG A 78 -2.07 12.20 -11.86
CA ARG A 78 -3.43 11.78 -12.20
C ARG A 78 -3.71 10.38 -11.66
N VAL A 79 -4.99 10.05 -11.53
CA VAL A 79 -5.41 8.67 -11.27
C VAL A 79 -5.33 7.86 -12.57
N PRO A 80 -4.78 6.63 -12.56
CA PRO A 80 -4.89 5.70 -13.68
C PRO A 80 -6.34 5.51 -14.14
N ASN A 81 -6.55 5.42 -15.45
CA ASN A 81 -7.89 5.19 -15.99
C ASN A 81 -8.21 3.67 -16.04
N PRO A 82 -9.48 3.27 -16.28
CA PRO A 82 -9.87 1.86 -16.29
C PRO A 82 -9.07 0.98 -17.26
N VAL A 83 -8.72 1.49 -18.44
CA VAL A 83 -7.93 0.75 -19.44
C VAL A 83 -6.51 0.49 -18.92
N GLU A 84 -5.89 1.46 -18.26
CA GLU A 84 -4.56 1.31 -17.70
C GLU A 84 -4.52 0.36 -16.51
N ILE A 85 -5.57 0.42 -15.66
CA ILE A 85 -5.76 -0.50 -14.55
C ILE A 85 -5.91 -1.93 -15.09
N GLN A 86 -6.79 -2.14 -16.07
CA GLN A 86 -7.01 -3.46 -16.67
C GLN A 86 -5.74 -4.04 -17.29
N ARG A 87 -4.92 -3.21 -17.95
CA ARG A 87 -3.63 -3.64 -18.50
C ARG A 87 -2.62 -4.05 -17.43
N CYS A 88 -2.68 -3.46 -16.23
CA CYS A 88 -1.78 -3.79 -15.14
C CYS A 88 -2.31 -4.87 -14.19
N ALA A 89 -3.62 -5.13 -14.20
CA ALA A 89 -4.28 -6.06 -13.27
C ALA A 89 -3.65 -7.47 -13.22
N PRO A 90 -3.26 -8.10 -14.35
CA PRO A 90 -2.67 -9.44 -14.32
C PRO A 90 -1.40 -9.54 -13.46
N TRP A 91 -0.63 -8.45 -13.33
CA TRP A 91 0.56 -8.44 -12.48
C TRP A 91 0.22 -8.53 -11.00
N LEU A 92 -0.75 -7.72 -10.55
CA LEU A 92 -1.17 -7.72 -9.14
C LEU A 92 -1.89 -9.03 -8.78
N GLU A 93 -2.75 -9.52 -9.68
CA GLU A 93 -3.42 -10.82 -9.52
C GLU A 93 -2.38 -11.94 -9.36
N ARG A 94 -1.38 -11.98 -10.24
CA ARG A 94 -0.33 -12.99 -10.17
C ARG A 94 0.52 -12.90 -8.91
N GLU A 95 0.82 -11.70 -8.43
CA GLU A 95 1.53 -11.50 -7.16
C GLU A 95 0.70 -11.99 -5.97
N MET A 96 -0.59 -11.70 -5.92
CA MET A 96 -1.48 -12.18 -4.87
C MET A 96 -1.59 -13.72 -4.88
N GLU A 97 -1.63 -14.34 -6.06
CA GLU A 97 -1.59 -15.79 -6.21
C GLU A 97 -0.28 -16.41 -5.71
N LEU A 98 0.87 -15.82 -6.06
CA LEU A 98 2.19 -16.36 -5.73
C LEU A 98 2.54 -16.14 -4.26
N LEU A 99 2.33 -14.93 -3.74
CA LEU A 99 2.68 -14.56 -2.37
C LEU A 99 1.72 -15.16 -1.35
N ARG A 100 0.48 -15.43 -1.77
CA ARG A 100 -0.57 -15.96 -0.91
C ARG A 100 -0.71 -15.17 0.41
N PRO A 101 -0.76 -13.82 0.38
CA PRO A 101 -0.65 -12.99 1.58
C PRO A 101 -1.77 -13.30 2.57
N ARG A 102 -1.50 -13.09 3.85
CA ARG A 102 -2.50 -13.15 4.92
C ARG A 102 -3.03 -11.76 5.28
N LEU A 103 -2.25 -10.71 5.01
CA LEU A 103 -2.63 -9.32 5.21
C LEU A 103 -2.41 -8.49 3.94
N LEU A 104 -3.44 -7.77 3.50
CA LEU A 104 -3.39 -6.75 2.46
C LEU A 104 -3.49 -5.37 3.09
N ILE A 105 -2.60 -4.46 2.68
CA ILE A 105 -2.60 -3.06 3.10
C ILE A 105 -2.76 -2.18 1.86
N PRO A 106 -3.99 -1.95 1.37
CA PRO A 106 -4.22 -1.02 0.27
C PRO A 106 -4.10 0.43 0.75
N VAL A 107 -3.37 1.25 -0.01
CA VAL A 107 -3.06 2.65 0.33
C VAL A 107 -3.73 3.60 -0.67
N GLY A 108 -4.73 4.34 -0.20
CA GLY A 108 -5.46 5.34 -0.97
C GLY A 108 -6.65 4.77 -1.77
N LYS A 109 -7.59 5.66 -2.14
CA LYS A 109 -8.93 5.26 -2.64
C LYS A 109 -8.88 4.29 -3.82
N LEU A 110 -7.96 4.45 -4.78
CA LEU A 110 -7.89 3.53 -5.92
C LEU A 110 -7.52 2.11 -5.48
N ALA A 111 -6.46 1.95 -4.69
CA ALA A 111 -6.01 0.63 -4.24
C ALA A 111 -7.07 -0.04 -3.35
N ILE A 112 -7.72 0.73 -2.48
CA ILE A 112 -8.79 0.21 -1.62
C ILE A 112 -9.98 -0.25 -2.47
N GLY A 113 -10.39 0.56 -3.45
CA GLY A 113 -11.47 0.24 -4.39
C GLY A 113 -11.21 -0.96 -5.31
N ARG A 114 -9.97 -1.50 -5.34
CA ARG A 114 -9.68 -2.77 -6.01
C ARG A 114 -10.05 -3.99 -5.19
N LEU A 115 -10.18 -3.85 -3.87
CA LEU A 115 -10.40 -4.94 -2.94
C LEU A 115 -11.75 -4.83 -2.22
N LEU A 116 -12.23 -3.61 -1.97
CA LEU A 116 -13.43 -3.32 -1.20
C LEU A 116 -14.35 -2.38 -1.95
N GLU A 117 -15.65 -2.50 -1.71
CA GLU A 117 -16.60 -1.46 -2.10
C GLU A 117 -16.43 -0.25 -1.18
N VAL A 118 -16.15 0.93 -1.76
CA VAL A 118 -15.86 2.15 -0.99
C VAL A 118 -16.55 3.36 -1.59
N ASP A 119 -17.56 3.87 -0.88
CA ASP A 119 -18.10 5.20 -1.14
C ASP A 119 -17.17 6.26 -0.53
N LYS A 120 -17.00 6.22 0.80
CA LYS A 120 -16.15 7.15 1.56
C LYS A 120 -15.05 6.42 2.33
N LEU A 121 -13.89 7.06 2.44
CA LEU A 121 -12.74 6.50 3.17
C LEU A 121 -13.04 6.26 4.65
N ILE A 122 -13.91 7.08 5.26
CA ILE A 122 -14.33 6.95 6.65
C ILE A 122 -15.06 5.63 6.93
N ASP A 123 -15.68 5.02 5.92
CA ASP A 123 -16.45 3.79 6.10
C ASP A 123 -15.55 2.55 6.21
N VAL A 124 -14.30 2.67 5.76
CA VAL A 124 -13.38 1.53 5.59
C VAL A 124 -12.05 1.67 6.34
N ILE A 125 -11.51 2.89 6.48
CA ILE A 125 -10.25 3.10 7.23
C ILE A 125 -10.54 3.01 8.74
N GLY A 126 -9.61 2.46 9.51
CA GLY A 126 -9.77 2.20 10.94
C GLY A 126 -10.55 0.92 11.23
N ARG A 127 -10.69 0.04 10.24
CA ARG A 127 -11.38 -1.25 10.34
C ARG A 127 -10.56 -2.34 9.65
N GLN A 128 -10.70 -3.57 10.16
CA GLN A 128 -10.24 -4.77 9.47
C GLN A 128 -11.41 -5.34 8.67
N HIS A 129 -11.15 -5.62 7.40
CA HIS A 129 -12.08 -6.28 6.49
C HIS A 129 -11.52 -7.63 6.09
N ARG A 130 -12.34 -8.42 5.40
CA ARG A 130 -11.93 -9.72 4.88
C ARG A 130 -12.43 -9.89 3.46
N VAL A 131 -11.55 -10.35 2.58
CA VAL A 131 -11.85 -10.68 1.19
C VAL A 131 -11.52 -12.14 0.92
N ASP A 132 -12.17 -12.74 -0.08
CA ASP A 132 -11.79 -14.05 -0.57
C ASP A 132 -10.80 -13.89 -1.74
N LEU A 133 -9.60 -14.44 -1.59
CA LEU A 133 -8.61 -14.55 -2.67
C LEU A 133 -8.41 -16.01 -3.04
N ALA A 134 -9.11 -16.44 -4.09
CA ALA A 134 -9.08 -17.79 -4.63
C ALA A 134 -9.43 -18.87 -3.58
N GLY A 135 -10.58 -18.68 -2.90
CA GLY A 135 -11.10 -19.59 -1.88
C GLY A 135 -10.41 -19.48 -0.53
N ARG A 136 -9.70 -18.37 -0.28
CA ARG A 136 -8.98 -18.14 0.98
C ARG A 136 -9.37 -16.80 1.59
N PRO A 137 -9.77 -16.77 2.86
CA PRO A 137 -9.96 -15.52 3.56
C PRO A 137 -8.62 -14.81 3.75
N VAL A 138 -8.56 -13.54 3.37
CA VAL A 138 -7.40 -12.67 3.56
C VAL A 138 -7.87 -11.39 4.23
N ASP A 139 -7.14 -10.96 5.26
CA ASP A 139 -7.47 -9.73 5.99
C ASP A 139 -7.00 -8.50 5.21
N VAL A 140 -7.80 -7.44 5.25
CA VAL A 140 -7.54 -6.18 4.56
C VAL A 140 -7.65 -5.04 5.55
N ILE A 141 -6.57 -4.26 5.72
CA ILE A 141 -6.56 -3.07 6.57
C ILE A 141 -6.18 -1.86 5.71
N PRO A 142 -7.18 -1.05 5.27
CA PRO A 142 -6.98 0.11 4.42
C PRO A 142 -6.24 1.25 5.12
N LEU A 143 -5.36 1.92 4.37
CA LEU A 143 -4.72 3.17 4.79
C LEU A 143 -5.08 4.32 3.83
N PRO A 144 -5.17 5.57 4.35
CA PRO A 144 -5.33 6.73 3.48
C PRO A 144 -4.08 6.96 2.65
N HIS A 145 -4.20 7.72 1.56
CA HIS A 145 -3.02 8.09 0.79
C HIS A 145 -2.11 9.06 1.60
N PRO A 146 -0.79 8.82 1.69
CA PRO A 146 0.12 9.58 2.55
C PRO A 146 0.57 10.93 1.96
N SER A 147 0.14 11.27 0.74
CA SER A 147 0.48 12.55 0.10
C SER A 147 -0.02 13.76 0.87
N GLY A 148 0.66 14.89 0.70
CA GLY A 148 0.18 16.19 1.18
C GLY A 148 -0.97 16.79 0.38
N ALA A 149 -1.41 16.16 -0.71
CA ALA A 149 -2.51 16.65 -1.55
C ALA A 149 -3.88 16.64 -0.84
N SER A 150 -4.02 15.82 0.21
CA SER A 150 -5.20 15.79 1.06
C SER A 150 -4.78 15.90 2.53
N PRO A 151 -5.44 16.74 3.34
CA PRO A 151 -5.17 16.85 4.76
C PRO A 151 -5.78 15.70 5.57
N TRP A 152 -6.48 14.74 4.94
CA TRP A 152 -7.31 13.74 5.60
C TRP A 152 -6.60 12.99 6.74
N HIS A 153 -5.34 12.59 6.56
CA HIS A 153 -4.55 11.89 7.60
C HIS A 153 -4.06 12.79 8.75
N ARG A 154 -4.32 14.09 8.69
CA ARG A 154 -3.88 15.11 9.66
C ARG A 154 -5.04 15.78 10.40
N VAL A 155 -6.28 15.54 9.97
CA VAL A 155 -7.47 16.20 10.53
C VAL A 155 -8.50 15.15 10.95
N PRO A 156 -9.28 15.38 12.01
CA PRO A 156 -10.37 14.48 12.39
C PRO A 156 -11.45 14.38 11.29
N PRO A 157 -12.10 13.21 11.14
CA PRO A 157 -11.84 11.98 11.88
C PRO A 157 -10.67 11.16 11.31
N GLY A 158 -10.03 11.61 10.22
CA GLY A 158 -9.06 10.80 9.47
C GLY A 158 -7.75 10.52 10.20
N VAL A 159 -7.29 11.42 11.06
CA VAL A 159 -6.12 11.17 11.93
C VAL A 159 -6.38 10.04 12.93
N ASP A 160 -7.59 9.99 13.50
CA ASP A 160 -7.98 8.97 14.50
C ASP A 160 -8.16 7.61 13.82
N LEU A 161 -8.81 7.59 12.65
CA LEU A 161 -9.01 6.37 11.87
C LEU A 161 -7.69 5.81 11.32
N LEU A 162 -6.74 6.67 10.96
CA LEU A 162 -5.38 6.24 10.62
C LEU A 162 -4.70 5.60 11.83
N ALA A 163 -4.79 6.22 13.02
CA ALA A 163 -4.20 5.66 14.22
C ALA A 163 -4.79 4.28 14.55
N GLU A 164 -6.11 4.12 14.42
CA GLU A 164 -6.78 2.83 14.62
C GLU A 164 -6.36 1.80 13.57
N ALA A 165 -6.25 2.18 12.29
CA ALA A 165 -5.77 1.28 11.24
C ALA A 165 -4.34 0.79 11.51
N LEU A 166 -3.46 1.67 11.98
CA LEU A 166 -2.09 1.31 12.35
C LEU A 166 -2.07 0.36 13.56
N ARG A 167 -2.92 0.57 14.56
CA ARG A 167 -3.07 -0.34 15.72
C ARG A 167 -3.53 -1.73 15.29
N LEU A 168 -4.49 -1.80 14.36
CA LEU A 168 -4.96 -3.07 13.80
C LEU A 168 -3.82 -3.79 13.06
N ILE A 169 -3.04 -3.08 12.24
CA ILE A 169 -1.87 -3.64 11.54
C ILE A 169 -0.85 -4.15 12.56
N GLU A 170 -0.49 -3.35 13.56
CA GLU A 170 0.46 -3.72 14.61
C GLU A 170 0.08 -5.01 15.33
N SER A 171 -1.22 -5.18 15.64
CA SER A 171 -1.74 -6.38 16.30
C SER A 171 -1.89 -7.60 15.39
N HIS A 172 -1.74 -7.45 14.08
CA HIS A 172 -2.01 -8.52 13.14
C HIS A 172 -0.90 -9.58 13.16
N PRO A 173 -1.22 -10.90 13.24
CA PRO A 173 -0.20 -11.95 13.34
C PRO A 173 0.84 -11.93 12.20
N ALA A 174 0.39 -11.68 10.96
CA ALA A 174 1.30 -11.55 9.83
C ALA A 174 2.29 -10.38 9.93
N TRP A 175 1.89 -9.29 10.60
CA TRP A 175 2.76 -8.14 10.84
C TRP A 175 3.75 -8.45 11.97
N ALA A 176 3.27 -9.03 13.08
CA ALA A 176 4.10 -9.45 14.20
C ALA A 176 5.22 -10.43 13.78
N GLU A 177 4.93 -11.33 12.83
CA GLU A 177 5.96 -12.20 12.23
C GLU A 177 7.08 -11.40 11.56
N LEU A 178 6.78 -10.31 10.86
CA LEU A 178 7.80 -9.47 10.23
C LEU A 178 8.67 -8.73 11.25
N CYS A 179 8.09 -8.32 12.38
CA CYS A 179 8.82 -7.63 13.44
C CYS A 179 9.73 -8.59 14.25
N THR A 180 9.41 -9.89 14.32
CA THR A 180 10.19 -10.86 15.10
C THR A 180 11.41 -11.40 14.33
N VAL A 181 11.40 -11.37 12.99
CA VAL A 181 12.54 -11.80 12.14
C VAL A 181 13.81 -10.98 12.39
N GLU A 182 13.72 -9.79 13.00
CA GLU A 182 14.88 -9.00 13.45
C GLU A 182 15.70 -9.65 14.59
N THR A 183 15.16 -10.63 15.32
CA THR A 183 15.83 -11.17 16.52
C THR A 183 16.74 -12.37 16.29
N LYS A 184 16.82 -12.91 15.07
CA LYS A 184 17.78 -13.98 14.77
C LYS A 184 19.05 -13.39 14.15
N PRO A 185 20.17 -13.28 14.88
CA PRO A 185 21.46 -13.05 14.25
C PRO A 185 21.75 -14.27 13.36
N GLY A 186 22.04 -14.00 12.08
CA GLY A 186 22.65 -14.97 11.19
C GLY A 186 24.11 -15.24 11.55
#